data_AF-W2T8B9-F1
#
_entry.id   AF-W2T8B9-F1
#
_cell.length_a   1.000
_cell.length_b   1.000
_cell.length_c   1.000
_cell.angle_alpha   90.00
_cell.angle_beta   90.00
_cell.angle_gamma   90.00
#
_symmetry.space_group_name_H-M   'P 1'
#
loop_
_entity.id
_entity.type
_entity.pdbx_description
1 polymer ?
#
loop_
_entity_poly.entity_id
_entity_poly.type
_entity_poly.pdbx_seq_one_letter_code
_entity_poly.pdbx_strand_id
1 'polypeptide(L)'
;MHNLEILSDPLLALFPYVADQPDMMDHLRHLWNAKLKTVKNKPEAEQAAAFLQLFMNTAYCVAKTAVMPPYCIWDSKGLAARHQNFEKDCHD
;
A
#
# COMPACT_ATOMS: atom_id res chain seq x y z
N MET A 1 12.73 -24.73 7.54
CA MET A 1 12.31 -24.22 6.22
C MET A 1 11.37 -23.01 6.39
N HIS A 2 11.70 -22.01 7.23
CA HIS A 2 10.77 -20.92 7.55
C HIS A 2 10.85 -19.72 6.58
N ASN A 3 11.90 -19.62 5.74
CA ASN A 3 12.06 -18.49 4.82
C ASN A 3 11.21 -18.58 3.55
N LEU A 4 10.74 -19.79 3.17
CA LEU A 4 9.99 -19.97 1.93
C LEU A 4 8.52 -19.56 2.07
N GLU A 5 7.95 -19.73 3.27
CA GLU A 5 6.58 -19.31 3.58
C GLU A 5 6.44 -17.79 3.64
N ILE A 6 7.46 -17.07 4.16
CA ILE A 6 7.52 -15.60 4.17
C ILE A 6 7.58 -15.02 2.75
N LEU A 7 8.22 -15.73 1.81
CA LEU A 7 8.27 -15.36 0.40
C LEU A 7 6.95 -15.64 -0.37
N SER A 8 6.06 -16.45 0.21
CA SER A 8 4.80 -16.85 -0.44
C SER A 8 3.64 -15.91 -0.11
N ASP A 9 3.72 -15.18 1.02
CA ASP A 9 2.75 -14.15 1.37
C ASP A 9 3.14 -12.80 0.74
N PRO A 10 2.35 -12.27 -0.22
CA PRO A 10 2.71 -11.05 -0.93
C PRO A 10 2.71 -9.81 -0.02
N LEU A 11 1.98 -9.82 1.10
CA LEU A 11 2.04 -8.76 2.10
C LEU A 11 3.38 -8.84 2.82
N LEU A 12 3.78 -10.00 3.35
CA LEU A 12 5.04 -10.11 4.09
C LEU A 12 6.26 -9.85 3.21
N ALA A 13 6.21 -10.24 1.94
CA ALA A 13 7.30 -10.01 0.99
C ALA A 13 7.44 -8.54 0.58
N LEU A 14 6.34 -7.79 0.49
CA LEU A 14 6.34 -6.43 -0.06
C LEU A 14 6.22 -5.33 1.00
N PHE A 15 5.57 -5.62 2.12
CA PHE A 15 5.31 -4.63 3.17
C PHE A 15 6.57 -3.90 3.64
N PRO A 16 7.74 -4.55 3.86
CA PRO A 16 8.96 -3.83 4.22
C PRO A 16 9.38 -2.76 3.21
N TYR A 17 9.23 -3.03 1.90
CA TYR A 17 9.54 -2.08 0.84
C TYR A 17 8.57 -0.90 0.81
N VAL A 18 7.28 -1.15 1.04
CA VAL A 18 6.25 -0.10 1.13
C VAL A 18 6.47 0.75 2.39
N ALA A 19 6.80 0.10 3.51
CA ALA A 19 7.02 0.75 4.80
C ALA A 19 8.24 1.70 4.80
N ASP A 20 9.22 1.46 3.93
CA ASP A 20 10.38 2.33 3.74
C ASP A 20 10.08 3.60 2.91
N GLN A 21 8.85 3.71 2.39
CA GLN A 21 8.39 4.82 1.56
C GLN A 21 7.25 5.59 2.25
N PRO A 22 7.58 6.68 3.00
CA PRO A 22 6.59 7.47 3.73
C PRO A 22 5.40 7.96 2.91
N ASP A 23 5.60 8.33 1.64
CA ASP A 23 4.53 8.78 0.76
C ASP A 23 3.51 7.66 0.44
N MET A 24 4.01 6.44 0.21
CA MET A 24 3.16 5.26 0.01
C MET A 24 2.41 4.89 1.30
N MET A 25 3.09 4.93 2.45
CA MET A 25 2.46 4.65 3.75
C MET A 25 1.39 5.69 4.11
N ASP A 26 1.63 6.96 3.79
CA ASP A 26 0.65 8.03 3.99
C ASP A 26 -0.59 7.83 3.10
N HIS A 27 -0.38 7.45 1.84
CA HIS A 27 -1.48 7.11 0.93
C HIS A 27 -2.27 5.90 1.44
N LEU A 28 -1.60 4.80 1.81
CA LEU A 28 -2.24 3.60 2.37
C LEU A 28 -3.02 3.92 3.65
N ARG A 29 -2.45 4.73 4.55
CA ARG A 29 -3.10 5.19 5.78
C ARG A 29 -4.35 6.04 5.48
N HIS A 30 -4.28 6.92 4.49
CA HIS A 30 -5.42 7.73 4.07
C HIS A 30 -6.58 6.84 3.60
N LEU A 31 -6.30 5.88 2.71
CA LEU A 31 -7.30 4.94 2.21
C LEU A 31 -7.85 4.04 3.32
N TRP A 32 -6.98 3.57 4.23
CA TRP A 32 -7.41 2.77 5.37
C TRP A 32 -8.33 3.55 6.29
N ASN A 33 -8.02 4.80 6.61
CA ASN A 33 -8.89 5.65 7.43
C ASN A 33 -10.27 5.88 6.79
N ALA A 34 -10.34 5.97 5.46
CA ALA A 34 -11.60 6.03 4.74
C ALA A 34 -12.38 4.70 4.87
N LYS A 35 -11.72 3.57 4.63
CA LYS A 35 -12.32 2.22 4.74
C LYS A 35 -12.74 1.89 6.16
N LEU A 36 -11.95 2.27 7.16
CA LEU A 36 -12.16 1.97 8.57
C LEU A 36 -13.50 2.52 9.07
N LYS A 37 -13.98 3.64 8.54
CA LYS A 37 -15.32 4.17 8.86
C LYS A 37 -16.44 3.15 8.58
N THR A 38 -16.25 2.27 7.60
CA THR A 38 -17.22 1.24 7.19
C THR A 38 -17.02 -0.10 7.90
N VAL A 39 -15.79 -0.41 8.35
CA VAL A 39 -15.44 -1.71 8.96
C VAL A 39 -15.15 -1.66 10.45
N LYS A 40 -15.13 -0.49 11.10
CA LYS A 40 -14.75 -0.30 12.52
C LYS A 40 -15.55 -1.14 13.53
N ASN A 41 -16.80 -1.48 13.18
CA ASN A 41 -17.68 -2.26 14.06
C ASN A 41 -17.63 -3.77 13.76
N LYS A 42 -16.79 -4.19 12.82
CA LYS A 42 -16.59 -5.59 12.44
C LYS A 42 -15.58 -6.27 13.36
N PRO A 43 -15.62 -7.61 13.47
CA PRO A 43 -14.57 -8.39 14.15
C PRO A 43 -13.18 -8.07 13.61
N GLU A 44 -12.15 -8.19 14.47
CA GLU A 44 -10.75 -7.92 14.09
C GLU A 44 -10.31 -8.70 12.85
N ALA A 45 -10.71 -9.97 12.73
CA ALA A 45 -10.41 -10.80 11.57
C ALA A 45 -10.98 -10.23 10.25
N GLU A 46 -12.20 -9.66 10.29
CA GLU A 46 -12.80 -9.00 9.12
C GLU A 46 -12.07 -7.68 8.80
N GLN A 47 -11.62 -6.94 9.81
CA GLN A 47 -10.84 -5.72 9.61
C GLN A 47 -9.47 -6.02 9.01
N ALA A 48 -8.79 -7.06 9.51
CA ALA A 48 -7.50 -7.52 8.98
C ALA A 48 -7.62 -7.98 7.52
N ALA A 49 -8.66 -8.75 7.19
CA ALA A 49 -8.93 -9.16 5.81
C ALA A 49 -9.23 -7.95 4.90
N ALA A 50 -10.00 -6.98 5.38
CA ALA A 50 -10.28 -5.75 4.64
C ALA A 50 -9.03 -4.89 4.41
N PHE A 51 -8.13 -4.82 5.41
CA PHE A 51 -6.85 -4.14 5.27
C PHE A 51 -5.95 -4.85 4.26
N LEU A 52 -5.86 -6.18 4.31
CA LEU A 52 -5.08 -6.97 3.36
C LEU A 52 -5.57 -6.75 1.93
N GLN A 53 -6.88 -6.80 1.70
CA GLN A 53 -7.46 -6.50 0.38
C GLN A 53 -7.14 -5.08 -0.07
N LEU A 54 -7.25 -4.10 0.82
CA LEU A 54 -6.89 -2.71 0.50
C LEU A 54 -5.42 -2.61 0.10
N PHE A 55 -4.51 -3.22 0.86
CA PHE A 55 -3.08 -3.25 0.57
C PHE A 55 -2.80 -3.88 -0.80
N MET A 56 -3.42 -5.03 -1.09
CA MET A 56 -3.23 -5.74 -2.36
C MET A 56 -3.71 -4.94 -3.56
N ASN A 57 -4.83 -4.23 -3.43
CA ASN A 57 -5.39 -3.46 -4.54
C ASN A 57 -4.71 -2.10 -4.74
N THR A 58 -3.88 -1.65 -3.79
CA THR A 58 -3.30 -0.30 -3.81
C THR A 58 -1.77 -0.39 -3.80
N ALA A 59 -1.14 -0.37 -2.62
CA ALA A 59 0.31 -0.37 -2.45
C ALA A 59 1.00 -1.52 -3.20
N TYR A 60 0.39 -2.71 -3.25
CA TYR A 60 0.93 -3.84 -4.00
C TYR A 60 0.87 -3.63 -5.52
N CYS A 61 -0.28 -3.22 -6.05
CA CYS A 61 -0.43 -2.86 -7.47
C CYS A 61 0.59 -1.78 -7.86
N VAL A 62 0.57 -0.66 -7.15
CA VAL A 62 1.51 0.46 -7.33
C VAL A 62 2.97 -0.03 -7.39
N ALA A 63 3.39 -0.85 -6.42
CA ALA A 63 4.78 -1.31 -6.36
C ALA A 63 5.17 -2.29 -7.47
N LYS A 64 4.20 -3.00 -8.06
CA LYS A 64 4.47 -4.05 -9.08
C LYS A 64 4.19 -3.60 -10.51
N THR A 65 3.28 -2.65 -10.72
CA THR A 65 2.79 -2.28 -12.07
C THR A 65 3.06 -0.83 -12.43
N ALA A 66 3.12 0.09 -11.46
CA ALA A 66 3.32 1.50 -11.78
C ALA A 66 4.78 1.82 -12.09
N VAL A 67 5.01 2.52 -13.21
CA VAL A 67 6.32 3.11 -13.51
C VAL A 67 6.45 4.40 -12.70
N MET A 68 6.99 4.27 -11.49
CA MET A 68 7.19 5.40 -10.60
C MET A 68 8.67 5.78 -10.46
N PRO A 69 8.98 7.08 -10.31
CA PRO A 69 10.29 7.51 -9.86
C PRO A 69 10.66 6.84 -8.52
N PRO A 70 11.95 6.53 -8.28
CA PRO A 70 12.41 6.10 -6.97
C PRO A 70 12.01 7.11 -5.89
N TYR A 71 11.68 6.62 -4.70
CA TYR A 71 11.40 7.51 -3.58
C TYR A 71 12.66 8.30 -3.18
N CYS A 72 12.54 9.62 -3.11
CA CYS A 72 13.58 10.51 -2.60
C CYS A 72 12.90 11.71 -1.93
N ILE A 73 13.04 11.83 -0.60
CA ILE A 73 12.40 12.90 0.18
C ILE A 73 12.82 14.32 -0.26
N TRP A 74 14.02 14.44 -0.85
CA TRP A 74 14.57 15.71 -1.32
C TRP A 74 14.16 16.07 -2.75
N ASP A 75 13.56 15.14 -3.51
CA ASP A 75 13.10 15.36 -4.87
C ASP A 75 11.59 15.66 -4.90
N SER A 76 11.23 16.92 -4.70
CA SER A 76 9.83 17.35 -4.70
C SER A 76 9.11 17.09 -6.04
N LYS A 77 9.81 17.10 -7.17
CA LYS A 77 9.22 16.79 -8.49
C LYS A 77 8.95 15.30 -8.62
N GLY A 78 9.90 14.47 -8.18
CA GLY A 78 9.73 13.01 -8.10
C GLY A 78 8.56 12.61 -7.20
N LEU A 79 8.46 13.20 -6.01
CA LEU A 79 7.34 12.96 -5.08
C LEU A 79 5.99 13.37 -5.67
N ALA A 80 5.91 14.53 -6.33
CA ALA A 80 4.68 14.96 -6.99
C ALA A 80 4.26 14.00 -8.12
N ALA A 81 5.21 13.52 -8.93
CA ALA A 81 4.94 12.52 -9.97
C ALA A 81 4.49 11.18 -9.38
N ARG A 82 5.04 10.76 -8.23
CA ARG A 82 4.59 9.56 -7.51
C ARG A 82 3.15 9.72 -7.01
N HIS A 83 2.79 10.87 -6.44
CA HIS A 83 1.41 11.14 -6.01
C HIS A 83 0.40 11.07 -7.17
N GLN A 84 0.75 11.53 -8.37
CA GLN A 84 -0.11 11.39 -9.55
C GLN A 84 -0.37 9.93 -9.95
N ASN A 85 0.50 9.00 -9.58
CA ASN A 85 0.26 7.56 -9.82
C ASN A 85 -0.74 7.00 -8.81
N PHE A 86 -0.67 7.43 -7.54
CA PHE A 86 -1.61 7.02 -6.50
C PHE A 86 -3.06 7.42 -6.80
N GLU A 87 -3.27 8.55 -7.48
CA GLU A 87 -4.60 9.01 -7.88
C GLU A 87 -5.21 8.21 -9.05
N LYS A 88 -4.37 7.60 -9.90
CA LYS A 88 -4.82 6.82 -11.07
C LYS A 88 -5.35 5.44 -10.68
N ASP A 89 -4.77 4.83 -9.64
CA ASP A 89 -5.16 3.49 -9.16
C ASP A 89 -6.50 3.48 -8.40
N CYS A 90 -7.18 4.62 -8.27
CA CYS A 90 -8.52 4.73 -7.67
C CYS A 90 -9.67 4.59 -8.69
N HIS A 91 -9.38 4.34 -9.98
CA HIS A 91 -10.38 4.13 -11.03
C HIS A 91 -10.15 2.80 -11.74
N ASP A 92 -10.66 1.71 -11.16
CA ASP A 92 -11.18 0.52 -11.87
C ASP A 92 -12.16 -0.24 -10.96
#